data_AF-A0A420W8K9-F1
#
_entry.id   AF-A0A420W8K9-F1
#
_cell.length_a   1.000
_cell.length_b   1.000
_cell.length_c   1.000
_cell.angle_alpha   90.00
_cell.angle_beta   90.00
_cell.angle_gamma   90.00
#
_symmetry.space_group_name_H-M   'P 1'
#
loop_
_entity.id
_entity.type
_entity.pdbx_description
1 polymer ?
#
loop_
_entity_poly.entity_id
_entity_poly.type
_entity_poly.pdbx_seq_one_letter_code
_entity_poly.pdbx_strand_id
1 'polypeptide(L)'
;MKAVLILGSNLGNRKENIERAIDLIKKFVGNVLKESSLIQTPPFGIKEQPPFLNKGVLVETYHPPFELLNLLKWIEKRAGRYPTYRWGPRVIDVDIATWGNLTVDTEKLKLPHPGLREREFFRRIYKELTKREPPL
;
A
#
# COMPACT_ATOMS: atom_id res chain seq x y z
N MET A 1 -8.18 -7.51 13.37
CA MET A 1 -8.53 -7.84 11.96
C MET A 1 -7.28 -7.82 11.09
N LYS A 2 -7.27 -8.48 9.93
CA LYS A 2 -6.10 -8.51 9.04
C LYS A 2 -6.30 -7.62 7.82
N ALA A 3 -5.30 -6.82 7.46
CA ALA A 3 -5.27 -6.01 6.25
C ALA A 3 -4.10 -6.40 5.35
N VAL A 4 -4.33 -6.34 4.04
CA VAL A 4 -3.21 -6.27 3.08
C VAL A 4 -3.01 -4.82 2.71
N LEU A 5 -1.83 -4.29 2.98
CA LEU A 5 -1.41 -2.95 2.56
C LEU A 5 -0.41 -3.07 1.41
N ILE A 6 -0.50 -2.17 0.45
CA ILE A 6 0.43 -2.06 -0.67
C ILE A 6 1.17 -0.74 -0.56
N LEU A 7 2.50 -0.83 -0.49
CA LEU A 7 3.42 0.29 -0.46
C LEU A 7 4.05 0.47 -1.83
N GLY A 8 4.18 1.72 -2.28
CA GLY A 8 4.83 2.08 -3.53
C GLY A 8 5.71 3.31 -3.39
N SER A 9 6.92 3.29 -3.94
CA SER A 9 7.84 4.43 -3.95
C SER A 9 8.56 4.55 -5.28
N ASN A 10 8.64 5.76 -5.84
CA ASN A 10 9.43 6.03 -7.05
C ASN A 10 10.32 7.29 -6.96
N LEU A 11 10.48 7.90 -5.78
CA LEU A 11 11.38 9.04 -5.57
C LEU A 11 12.46 8.72 -4.53
N GLY A 12 13.65 9.31 -4.71
CA GLY A 12 14.76 9.20 -3.76
C GLY A 12 15.18 7.75 -3.50
N ASN A 13 15.54 7.45 -2.24
CA ASN A 13 15.86 6.09 -1.84
C ASN A 13 14.58 5.27 -1.60
N ARG A 14 14.06 4.69 -2.68
CA ARG A 14 12.78 3.96 -2.71
C ARG A 14 12.70 2.83 -1.66
N LYS A 15 13.81 2.13 -1.42
CA LYS A 15 13.88 1.03 -0.45
C LYS A 15 13.78 1.56 0.99
N GLU A 16 14.57 2.57 1.32
CA GLU A 16 14.54 3.21 2.65
C GLU A 16 13.17 3.85 2.94
N ASN A 17 12.52 4.46 1.94
CA ASN A 17 11.19 5.03 2.10
C ASN A 17 10.15 3.96 2.47
N ILE A 18 10.22 2.78 1.81
CA ILE A 18 9.35 1.64 2.11
C ILE A 18 9.64 1.10 3.51
N GLU A 19 10.91 0.91 3.87
CA GLU A 19 11.31 0.41 5.20
C GLU A 19 10.84 1.35 6.31
N ARG A 20 11.05 2.66 6.15
CA ARG A 20 10.57 3.67 7.10
C ARG A 20 9.05 3.66 7.26
N ALA A 21 8.31 3.47 6.16
CA ALA A 21 6.85 3.36 6.24
C ALA A 21 6.41 2.07 6.96
N ILE A 22 7.09 0.95 6.74
CA ILE A 22 6.84 -0.31 7.45
C ILE A 22 7.12 -0.16 8.95
N ASP A 23 8.20 0.52 9.34
CA ASP A 23 8.52 0.78 10.75
C ASP A 23 7.43 1.63 11.44
N LEU A 24 6.91 2.64 10.74
CA LEU A 24 5.79 3.44 11.22
C LEU A 24 4.49 2.61 11.30
N ILE A 25 4.24 1.70 10.35
CA ILE A 25 3.10 0.77 10.41
C ILE A 25 3.22 -0.14 11.62
N LYS A 26 4.39 -0.73 11.87
CA LYS A 26 4.65 -1.56 13.07
C LYS A 26 4.39 -0.79 14.36
N LYS A 27 4.75 0.50 14.40
CA LYS A 27 4.62 1.34 15.59
C LYS A 27 3.19 1.83 15.86
N PHE A 28 2.45 2.20 14.81
CA PHE A 28 1.18 2.93 14.98
C PHE A 28 -0.05 2.18 14.48
N VAL A 29 0.10 1.29 13.50
CA VAL A 29 -1.02 0.57 12.89
C VAL A 29 -1.26 -0.75 13.61
N GLY A 30 -0.23 -1.58 13.76
CA GLY A 30 -0.37 -2.90 14.37
C GLY A 30 0.74 -3.87 13.99
N ASN A 31 0.52 -5.15 14.28
CA ASN A 31 1.54 -6.18 14.11
C ASN A 31 1.68 -6.57 12.63
N VAL A 32 2.87 -6.37 12.06
CA VAL A 32 3.18 -6.82 10.69
C VAL A 32 3.48 -8.31 10.73
N LEU A 33 2.55 -9.12 10.21
CA LEU A 33 2.64 -10.57 10.21
C LEU A 33 3.54 -11.12 9.10
N LYS A 34 3.50 -10.48 7.92
CA LYS A 34 4.28 -10.87 6.74
C LYS A 34 4.59 -9.67 5.86
N GLU A 35 5.68 -9.78 5.14
CA GLU A 35 6.12 -8.83 4.12
C GLU A 35 6.39 -9.59 2.81
N SER A 36 6.03 -9.01 1.66
CA SER A 36 6.31 -9.60 0.35
C SER A 36 7.73 -9.27 -0.11
N SER A 37 8.13 -9.90 -1.21
CA SER A 37 9.28 -9.46 -2.00
C SER A 37 9.05 -8.03 -2.53
N LEU A 38 10.15 -7.32 -2.80
CA LEU A 38 10.12 -6.05 -3.53
C LEU A 38 9.92 -6.31 -5.02
N ILE A 39 9.02 -5.56 -5.66
CA ILE A 39 8.75 -5.68 -7.10
C ILE A 39 8.88 -4.32 -7.76
N GLN A 40 9.79 -4.21 -8.75
CA GLN A 40 9.88 -3.02 -9.59
C GLN A 40 8.86 -3.08 -10.73
N THR A 41 8.14 -1.99 -10.95
CA THR A 41 7.14 -1.87 -12.03
C THR A 41 7.27 -0.54 -12.76
N PRO A 42 6.86 -0.45 -14.03
CA PRO A 42 6.69 0.84 -14.69
C PRO A 42 5.61 1.67 -13.96
N PRO A 43 5.65 3.00 -14.07
CA PRO A 43 4.59 3.87 -13.57
C PRO A 43 3.27 3.64 -14.33
N PHE A 44 2.16 3.88 -13.63
CA PHE A 44 0.81 3.81 -14.19
C PHE A 44 0.28 5.22 -14.51
N GLY A 45 -0.43 5.36 -15.63
CA GLY A 45 -0.92 6.66 -16.10
C GLY A 45 0.18 7.45 -16.79
N ILE A 46 0.81 8.38 -16.08
CA ILE A 46 1.88 9.24 -16.63
C ILE A 46 3.18 8.42 -16.67
N LYS A 47 3.69 8.13 -17.86
CA LYS A 47 4.85 7.24 -18.03
C LYS A 47 6.20 7.93 -17.86
N GLU A 48 6.25 9.25 -18.06
CA GLU A 48 7.46 10.07 -17.95
C GLU A 48 7.80 10.36 -16.47
N GLN A 49 8.10 9.29 -15.73
CA GLN A 49 8.55 9.34 -14.34
C GLN A 49 9.33 8.07 -13.98
N PRO A 50 10.11 8.05 -12.88
CA PRO A 50 10.85 6.86 -12.49
C PRO A 50 9.96 5.65 -12.19
N PRO A 51 10.49 4.42 -12.33
CA PRO A 51 9.76 3.20 -12.00
C PRO A 51 9.48 3.09 -10.50
N PHE A 52 8.34 2.48 -10.17
CA PHE A 52 7.96 2.21 -8.79
C PHE A 52 8.65 0.97 -8.27
N LEU A 53 9.08 1.03 -7.01
CA LEU A 53 9.35 -0.13 -6.19
C LEU A 53 8.12 -0.37 -5.31
N ASN A 54 7.56 -1.57 -5.34
CA ASN A 54 6.34 -1.93 -4.63
C ASN A 54 6.60 -3.07 -3.64
N LYS A 55 5.87 -3.04 -2.53
CA LYS A 55 5.90 -4.08 -1.49
C LYS A 55 4.54 -4.22 -0.83
N GLY A 56 4.15 -5.43 -0.48
CA GLY A 56 2.97 -5.65 0.35
C GLY A 56 3.33 -6.03 1.77
N VAL A 57 2.46 -5.67 2.70
CA VAL A 57 2.50 -6.14 4.09
C VAL A 57 1.13 -6.66 4.52
N LEU A 58 1.14 -7.79 5.21
CA LEU A 58 -0.03 -8.31 5.93
C LEU A 58 0.07 -7.82 7.36
N VAL A 59 -0.87 -6.98 7.79
CA VAL A 59 -0.90 -6.42 9.13
C VAL A 59 -2.12 -6.89 9.90
N GLU A 60 -1.94 -7.19 11.17
CA GLU A 60 -3.02 -7.36 12.13
C GLU A 60 -3.20 -6.08 12.94
N THR A 61 -4.40 -5.53 12.92
CA THR A 61 -4.72 -4.25 13.56
C THR A 61 -6.17 -4.20 14.03
N TYR A 62 -6.40 -3.35 15.04
CA TYR A 62 -7.70 -3.10 15.64
C TYR A 62 -8.35 -1.80 15.11
N HIS A 63 -7.63 -1.00 14.32
CA HIS A 63 -8.16 0.22 13.73
C HIS A 63 -9.24 -0.10 12.69
N PRO A 64 -10.45 0.46 12.78
CA PRO A 64 -11.44 0.41 11.72
C PRO A 64 -10.88 0.92 10.37
N PRO A 65 -11.41 0.50 9.22
CA PRO A 65 -10.83 0.76 7.90
C PRO A 65 -10.68 2.26 7.58
N PHE A 66 -11.61 3.10 8.02
CA PHE A 66 -11.53 4.56 7.84
C PHE A 66 -10.48 5.21 8.74
N GLU A 67 -10.32 4.73 9.97
CA GLU A 67 -9.25 5.18 10.87
C GLU A 67 -7.88 4.75 10.36
N LEU A 68 -7.78 3.51 9.87
CA LEU A 68 -6.60 3.01 9.20
C LEU A 68 -6.23 3.87 8.00
N LEU A 69 -7.20 4.23 7.15
CA LEU A 69 -6.95 5.11 5.99
C LEU A 69 -6.31 6.44 6.44
N ASN A 70 -6.88 7.09 7.45
CA ASN A 70 -6.36 8.35 7.98
C ASN A 70 -4.94 8.19 8.56
N LEU A 71 -4.71 7.09 9.28
CA LEU A 71 -3.41 6.80 9.87
C LEU A 71 -2.35 6.53 8.80
N LEU A 72 -2.69 5.82 7.72
CA LEU A 72 -1.77 5.60 6.60
C LEU A 72 -1.42 6.92 5.90
N LYS A 73 -2.39 7.83 5.70
CA LYS A 73 -2.09 9.18 5.16
C LYS A 73 -1.20 10.00 6.09
N TRP A 74 -1.33 9.83 7.40
CA TRP A 74 -0.39 10.42 8.36
C TRP A 74 1.01 9.79 8.26
N ILE A 75 1.10 8.46 8.13
CA ILE A 75 2.37 7.73 7.95
C ILE A 75 3.10 8.19 6.70
N GLU A 76 2.40 8.31 5.57
CA GLU A 76 2.99 8.80 4.32
C GLU A 76 3.66 10.17 4.51
N LYS A 77 2.98 11.12 5.18
CA LYS A 77 3.55 12.43 5.50
C LYS A 77 4.79 12.31 6.38
N ARG A 78 4.76 11.44 7.41
CA ARG A 78 5.90 11.22 8.33
C ARG A 78 7.09 10.50 7.69
N ALA A 79 6.84 9.72 6.64
CA ALA A 79 7.85 9.10 5.80
C ALA A 79 8.38 10.05 4.71
N GLY A 80 7.93 11.31 4.67
CA GLY A 80 8.48 12.34 3.78
C GLY A 80 7.66 12.58 2.51
N ARG A 81 6.44 12.04 2.40
CA ARG A 81 5.55 12.36 1.28
C ARG A 81 5.23 13.85 1.26
N TYR A 82 5.50 14.47 0.12
CA TYR A 82 5.02 15.80 -0.23
C TYR A 82 4.08 15.70 -1.46
N PRO A 83 3.15 16.66 -1.63
CA PRO A 83 2.27 16.68 -2.79
C PRO A 83 3.03 16.87 -4.11
N THR A 84 2.59 16.15 -5.15
CA THR A 84 3.01 16.34 -6.54
C THR A 84 1.76 16.57 -7.41
N TYR A 85 1.77 16.18 -8.69
CA TYR A 85 0.60 16.22 -9.56
C TYR A 85 -0.18 14.89 -9.54
N ARG A 86 -1.40 14.88 -10.10
CA ARG A 86 -2.23 13.67 -10.21
C ARG A 86 -1.48 12.59 -10.99
N TRP A 87 -1.39 11.38 -10.41
CA TRP A 87 -0.57 10.26 -10.93
C TRP A 87 0.94 10.57 -11.05
N GLY A 88 1.41 11.61 -10.38
CA GLY A 88 2.81 11.94 -10.31
C GLY A 88 3.60 11.06 -9.35
N PRO A 89 4.92 11.28 -9.32
CA PRO A 89 5.84 10.52 -8.51
C PRO A 89 5.63 10.80 -7.02
N ARG A 90 6.01 9.84 -6.18
CA ARG A 90 5.74 9.80 -4.74
C ARG A 90 6.94 9.23 -3.99
N VAL A 91 7.31 9.91 -2.90
CA VAL A 91 8.27 9.39 -1.91
C VAL A 91 7.76 8.08 -1.34
N ILE A 92 6.48 8.03 -0.97
CA ILE A 92 5.80 6.82 -0.56
C ILE A 92 4.29 6.98 -0.78
N ASP A 93 3.63 5.87 -1.09
CA ASP A 93 2.19 5.69 -1.15
C ASP A 93 1.85 4.42 -0.38
N VAL A 94 0.81 4.45 0.45
CA VAL A 94 0.34 3.27 1.18
C VAL A 94 -1.17 3.12 1.01
N ASP A 95 -1.57 2.09 0.28
CA ASP A 95 -2.96 1.77 -0.02
C ASP A 95 -3.45 0.57 0.79
N ILE A 96 -4.70 0.62 1.24
CA ILE A 96 -5.39 -0.54 1.81
C ILE A 96 -5.93 -1.36 0.64
N ALA A 97 -5.36 -2.54 0.38
CA ALA A 97 -5.85 -3.42 -0.67
C ALA A 97 -7.07 -4.23 -0.21
N THR A 98 -7.02 -4.80 1.01
CA THR A 98 -8.12 -5.55 1.62
C THR A 98 -8.16 -5.34 3.13
N TRP A 99 -9.34 -5.52 3.72
CA TRP A 99 -9.57 -5.48 5.17
C TRP A 99 -10.46 -6.65 5.60
N GLY A 100 -9.86 -7.75 6.04
CA GLY A 100 -10.58 -9.01 6.25
C GLY A 100 -11.35 -9.42 4.99
N ASN A 101 -12.64 -9.72 5.16
CA ASN A 101 -13.59 -9.97 4.07
C ASN A 101 -14.54 -8.78 3.85
N LEU A 102 -14.19 -7.59 4.38
CA LEU A 102 -15.06 -6.43 4.32
C LEU A 102 -15.10 -5.85 2.91
N THR A 103 -16.31 -5.61 2.42
CA THR A 103 -16.54 -4.77 1.24
C THR A 103 -16.93 -3.38 1.71
N VAL A 104 -16.30 -2.35 1.14
CA VAL A 104 -16.62 -0.95 1.40
C VAL A 104 -16.80 -0.28 0.04
N ASP A 105 -17.91 0.42 -0.16
CA ASP A 105 -18.13 1.24 -1.35
C ASP A 105 -18.60 2.63 -0.95
N THR A 106 -17.64 3.51 -0.74
CA THR A 106 -17.88 4.93 -0.41
C THR A 106 -17.00 5.81 -1.27
N GLU A 107 -17.29 7.12 -1.30
CA GLU A 107 -16.43 8.09 -1.98
C GLU A 107 -15.02 8.16 -1.38
N LYS A 108 -14.89 7.93 -0.07
CA LYS A 108 -13.61 8.05 0.66
C LYS A 108 -12.77 6.78 0.63
N LEU A 109 -13.40 5.62 0.58
CA LEU A 109 -12.75 4.33 0.64
C LEU A 109 -13.55 3.28 -0.13
N LYS A 110 -12.85 2.52 -0.98
CA LYS A 110 -13.39 1.36 -1.67
C LYS A 110 -12.52 0.14 -1.39
N LEU A 111 -13.13 -0.93 -0.89
CA LEU A 111 -12.47 -2.20 -0.56
C LEU A 111 -13.28 -3.37 -1.12
N PRO A 112 -12.64 -4.38 -1.74
CA PRO A 112 -11.22 -4.42 -2.14
C PRO A 112 -10.82 -3.25 -3.04
N HIS A 113 -9.54 -2.85 -3.02
CA HIS A 113 -9.12 -1.66 -3.76
C HIS A 113 -9.27 -1.84 -5.28
N PRO A 114 -10.16 -1.08 -5.94
CA PRO A 114 -10.55 -1.36 -7.32
C PRO A 114 -9.40 -1.17 -8.31
N GLY A 115 -8.50 -0.22 -8.04
CA GLY A 115 -7.37 0.09 -8.92
C GLY A 115 -6.19 -0.89 -8.86
N LEU A 116 -6.24 -1.91 -8.00
CA LEU A 116 -5.17 -2.89 -7.84
C LEU A 116 -5.43 -4.22 -8.54
N ARG A 117 -6.69 -4.61 -8.72
CA ARG A 117 -7.12 -5.92 -9.25
C ARG A 117 -6.48 -6.29 -10.59
N GLU A 118 -6.39 -5.31 -11.49
CA GLU A 118 -5.84 -5.49 -12.84
C GLU A 118 -4.30 -5.36 -12.88
N ARG A 119 -3.65 -5.13 -11.73
CA ARG A 119 -2.20 -4.99 -11.66
C ARG A 119 -1.55 -6.33 -11.34
N GLU A 120 -0.74 -6.84 -12.25
CA GLU A 120 -0.06 -8.14 -12.09
C GLU A 120 0.81 -8.19 -10.83
N PHE A 121 1.56 -7.11 -10.54
CA PHE A 121 2.40 -7.06 -9.34
C PHE A 121 1.58 -7.21 -8.05
N PHE A 122 0.35 -6.68 -8.02
CA PHE A 122 -0.53 -6.79 -6.87
C PHE A 122 -0.96 -8.25 -6.66
N ARG A 123 -1.36 -8.94 -7.74
CA ARG A 123 -1.73 -10.36 -7.66
C ARG A 123 -0.60 -11.20 -7.10
N ARG A 124 0.63 -10.98 -7.57
CA ARG A 124 1.83 -11.66 -7.05
C ARG A 124 2.06 -11.37 -5.56
N ILE A 125 2.05 -10.10 -5.17
CA ILE A 125 2.21 -9.70 -3.76
C ILE A 125 1.13 -10.34 -2.87
N TYR A 126 -0.13 -10.28 -3.30
CA TYR A 126 -1.26 -10.80 -2.54
C TYR A 126 -1.14 -12.31 -2.34
N LYS A 127 -0.75 -13.06 -3.38
CA LYS A 127 -0.47 -14.51 -3.29
C LYS A 127 0.69 -14.82 -2.35
N GLU A 128 1.77 -14.03 -2.39
CA GLU A 128 2.92 -14.21 -1.48
C GLU A 128 2.48 -14.08 -0.01
N LEU A 129 1.67 -13.06 0.31
CA LEU A 129 1.22 -12.76 1.67
C LEU A 129 0.13 -13.73 2.19
N THR A 130 -0.86 -14.03 1.35
CA THR A 130 -2.10 -14.69 1.79
C THR A 130 -2.23 -16.15 1.35
N LYS A 131 -1.42 -16.59 0.37
CA LYS A 131 -1.56 -17.88 -0.32
C LYS A 131 -2.92 -18.06 -1.03
N ARG A 132 -3.61 -16.96 -1.33
CA ARG A 132 -4.91 -16.91 -2.01
C ARG A 132 -4.85 -15.96 -3.19
N GLU A 133 -5.83 -16.07 -4.10
CA GLU A 133 -6.08 -15.03 -5.09
C GLU A 133 -6.67 -13.78 -4.44
N PRO A 134 -6.42 -12.58 -4.99
CA PRO A 134 -7.11 -11.38 -4.55
C PRO A 134 -8.62 -11.53 -4.69
N PRO A 135 -9.42 -10.97 -3.76
CA PRO A 135 -10.87 -10.92 -3.91
C PRO A 135 -11.26 -10.13 -5.17
N LEU A 136 -12.36 -10.54 -5.79
CA LEU A 136 -12.96 -9.90 -6.97
C LEU A 136 -13.45 -8.49 -6.64
#